data_AF-A0A922T8Q3-F1
#
_entry.id   AF-A0A922T8Q3-F1
#
_cell.length_a   1.000
_cell.length_b   1.000
_cell.length_c   1.000
_cell.angle_alpha   90.00
_cell.angle_beta   90.00
_cell.angle_gamma   90.00
#
_symmetry.space_group_name_H-M   'P 1'
#
loop_
_entity.id
_entity.type
_entity.pdbx_description
1 polymer ?
#
loop_
_entity_poly.entity_id
_entity_poly.type
_entity_poly.pdbx_seq_one_letter_code
_entity_poly.pdbx_strand_id
1 'polypeptide(L)'
;MLQSLAGLRAVSPESRERDQRAAFLGLVGLIGAATTAICLVLSQFGGVASAIGLGGLILFASAAAGAALGFLFSVPRVLSTGEDPTVTAGGKRGSANNRLMSTNTNMERISEWLTTMIVGVGLSQITSVGGYIQSFTGFLQVRSGATLAAAGPFILVVGLVSGFVFLYLYTRLYLSSLFLHVEQLMSRVGLQDLPKAIDQIRVIAKELAERDNASMMKYIASVDQPSFDHTMYVLNALLYEDRGYEKVLEIGDELEDTAATEMARYWLIMAAANGQRHHNLASLGASDEERAEARKAALRASRKAVLLDNTYKRRLKELSNPKASDNDLQDFVKDPEFMKIVGQ
;
A
#
# COMPACT_ATOMS: atom_id res chain seq x y z
N MET A 1 -43.19 0.03 -10.85
CA MET A 1 -42.42 0.63 -9.73
C MET A 1 -41.82 -0.44 -8.80
N LEU A 2 -41.43 -1.61 -9.30
CA LEU A 2 -40.91 -2.76 -8.51
C LEU A 2 -39.80 -3.53 -9.24
N GLN A 3 -38.93 -2.85 -9.99
CA GLN A 3 -37.74 -3.46 -10.63
C GLN A 3 -36.45 -2.65 -10.41
N SER A 4 -36.46 -1.60 -9.57
CA SER A 4 -35.34 -0.65 -9.43
C SER A 4 -34.45 -0.86 -8.19
N LEU A 5 -34.43 -2.06 -7.59
CA LEU A 5 -33.62 -2.31 -6.37
C LEU A 5 -32.68 -3.53 -6.44
N ALA A 6 -32.47 -4.12 -7.62
CA ALA A 6 -31.53 -5.24 -7.80
C ALA A 6 -30.13 -4.83 -8.31
N GLY A 7 -29.85 -3.52 -8.40
CA GLY A 7 -28.62 -2.99 -9.02
C GLY A 7 -27.49 -2.61 -8.07
N LEU A 8 -27.58 -2.92 -6.77
CA LEU A 8 -26.56 -2.53 -5.80
C LEU A 8 -25.67 -3.72 -5.41
N ARG A 9 -24.41 -3.60 -5.82
CA ARG A 9 -23.21 -4.33 -5.38
C ARG A 9 -22.91 -5.66 -6.09
N ALA A 10 -22.45 -5.54 -7.33
CA ALA A 10 -21.39 -6.44 -7.80
C ALA A 10 -20.10 -6.09 -7.04
N VAL A 11 -19.99 -6.59 -5.80
CA VAL A 11 -18.74 -6.61 -5.02
C VAL A 11 -17.75 -7.44 -5.82
N SER A 12 -16.67 -6.82 -6.31
CA SER A 12 -15.59 -7.54 -7.00
C SER A 12 -15.12 -8.73 -6.13
N PRO A 13 -14.72 -9.87 -6.70
CA PRO A 13 -14.28 -11.02 -5.91
C PRO A 13 -13.17 -10.68 -4.89
N GLU A 14 -12.29 -9.73 -5.20
CA GLU A 14 -11.30 -9.18 -4.25
C GLU A 14 -11.90 -8.37 -3.09
N SER A 15 -12.97 -7.61 -3.32
CA SER A 15 -13.65 -6.91 -2.22
C SER A 15 -14.43 -7.88 -1.34
N ARG A 16 -14.94 -9.00 -1.89
CA ARG A 16 -15.53 -10.08 -1.08
C ARG A 16 -14.49 -10.76 -0.18
N GLU A 17 -13.28 -10.98 -0.67
CA GLU A 17 -12.24 -11.64 0.13
C GLU A 17 -11.72 -10.74 1.26
N ARG A 18 -11.56 -9.44 1.01
CA ARG A 18 -11.20 -8.45 2.03
C ARG A 18 -12.31 -8.26 3.07
N ASP A 19 -13.56 -8.21 2.64
CA ASP A 19 -14.72 -8.14 3.53
C ASP A 19 -14.86 -9.41 4.38
N GLN A 20 -14.55 -10.58 3.82
CA GLN A 20 -14.53 -11.86 4.57
C GLN A 20 -13.45 -11.88 5.64
N ARG A 21 -12.24 -11.38 5.37
CA ARG A 21 -11.16 -11.31 6.36
C ARG A 21 -11.47 -10.29 7.46
N ALA A 22 -12.04 -9.14 7.11
CA ALA A 22 -12.49 -8.14 8.08
C ALA A 22 -13.64 -8.68 8.96
N ALA A 23 -14.60 -9.38 8.34
CA ALA A 23 -15.69 -10.04 9.07
C ALA A 23 -15.19 -11.16 9.98
N PHE A 24 -14.21 -11.95 9.53
CA PHE A 24 -13.56 -12.97 10.35
C PHE A 24 -12.86 -12.37 11.57
N LEU A 25 -12.08 -11.30 11.39
CA LEU A 25 -11.44 -10.58 12.50
C LEU A 25 -12.47 -9.98 13.47
N GLY A 26 -13.56 -9.41 12.93
CA GLY A 26 -14.67 -8.90 13.73
C GLY A 26 -15.35 -10.00 14.54
N LEU A 27 -15.56 -11.18 13.96
CA LEU A 27 -16.12 -12.35 14.64
C LEU A 27 -15.21 -12.86 15.76
N VAL A 28 -13.90 -12.96 15.51
CA VAL A 28 -12.92 -13.35 16.54
C VAL A 28 -12.94 -12.36 17.71
N GLY A 29 -12.99 -11.05 17.43
CA GLY A 29 -13.13 -10.02 18.46
C GLY A 29 -14.41 -10.15 19.28
N LEU A 30 -15.54 -10.42 18.62
CA LEU A 30 -16.83 -10.64 19.28
C LEU A 30 -16.81 -11.87 20.19
N ILE A 31 -16.23 -12.99 19.73
CA ILE A 31 -16.09 -14.21 20.51
C ILE A 31 -15.21 -13.96 21.74
N GLY A 32 -14.10 -13.24 21.59
CA GLY A 32 -13.24 -12.85 22.71
C GLY A 32 -13.97 -12.01 23.74
N ALA A 33 -14.75 -11.01 23.30
CA ALA A 33 -15.55 -10.16 24.18
C ALA A 33 -16.64 -10.95 24.93
N ALA A 34 -17.36 -11.83 24.22
CA ALA A 34 -18.37 -12.69 24.82
C ALA A 34 -17.76 -13.65 25.85
N THR A 35 -16.62 -14.27 25.54
CA THR A 35 -15.92 -15.16 26.47
C THR A 35 -15.44 -14.42 27.71
N THR A 36 -14.91 -13.20 27.55
CA THR A 36 -14.52 -12.34 28.68
C THR A 36 -15.72 -11.97 29.56
N ALA A 37 -16.87 -11.66 28.97
CA ALA A 37 -18.11 -11.39 29.70
C ALA A 37 -18.61 -12.61 30.49
N ILE A 38 -18.50 -13.82 29.91
CA ILE A 38 -18.82 -15.07 30.61
C ILE A 38 -17.89 -15.28 31.82
N CYS A 39 -16.58 -15.07 31.65
CA CYS A 39 -15.62 -15.15 32.75
C CYS A 39 -15.93 -14.14 33.87
N LEU A 40 -16.35 -12.92 33.50
CA LEU A 40 -16.80 -11.91 34.45
C LEU A 40 -18.00 -12.41 35.25
N VAL A 41 -19.02 -12.95 34.60
CA VAL A 41 -20.21 -13.49 35.26
C VAL A 41 -19.83 -14.65 36.20
N LEU A 42 -19.00 -15.59 35.73
CA LEU A 42 -18.53 -16.73 36.54
C LEU A 42 -17.73 -16.28 37.78
N SER A 43 -16.97 -15.19 37.67
CA SER A 43 -16.18 -14.64 38.79
C SER A 43 -17.02 -14.18 39.98
N GLN A 44 -18.32 -13.89 39.77
CA GLN A 44 -19.22 -13.38 40.81
C GLN A 44 -19.82 -14.50 41.68
N PHE A 45 -19.71 -15.76 41.26
CA PHE A 45 -20.17 -16.92 42.02
C PHE A 45 -19.11 -17.38 43.03
N GLY A 46 -19.46 -18.32 43.91
CA GLY A 46 -18.52 -18.95 44.85
C GLY A 46 -17.88 -20.23 44.32
N GLY A 47 -16.83 -20.70 45.00
CA GLY A 47 -16.21 -22.00 44.74
C GLY A 47 -15.52 -22.09 43.37
N VAL A 48 -15.65 -23.24 42.71
CA VAL A 48 -14.92 -23.54 41.46
C VAL A 48 -15.30 -22.58 40.32
N ALA A 49 -16.55 -22.11 40.27
CA ALA A 49 -17.00 -21.15 39.27
C ALA A 49 -16.23 -19.82 39.36
N SER A 50 -15.97 -19.34 40.59
CA SER A 50 -15.19 -18.12 40.82
C SER A 50 -13.75 -18.29 40.34
N ALA A 51 -13.17 -19.46 40.59
CA ALA A 51 -11.82 -19.79 40.18
C ALA A 51 -11.67 -19.84 38.65
N ILE A 52 -12.65 -20.43 37.95
CA ILE A 52 -12.68 -20.46 36.48
C ILE A 52 -12.86 -19.05 35.92
N GLY A 53 -13.79 -18.27 36.47
CA GLY A 53 -14.04 -16.90 36.04
C GLY A 53 -12.83 -15.99 36.20
N LEU A 54 -12.24 -15.95 37.40
CA LEU A 54 -11.04 -15.16 37.68
C LEU A 54 -9.83 -15.64 36.87
N GLY A 55 -9.62 -16.96 36.75
CA GLY A 55 -8.55 -17.52 35.92
C GLY A 55 -8.67 -17.09 34.45
N GLY A 56 -9.87 -17.15 33.88
CA GLY A 56 -10.14 -16.69 32.52
C GLY A 56 -9.92 -15.18 32.36
N LEU A 57 -10.38 -14.36 33.30
CA LEU A 57 -10.15 -12.92 33.27
C LEU A 57 -8.65 -12.57 33.30
N ILE A 58 -7.87 -13.25 34.16
CA ILE A 58 -6.42 -13.06 34.23
C ILE A 58 -5.79 -13.40 32.87
N LEU A 59 -6.16 -14.54 32.29
CA LEU A 59 -5.62 -15.00 31.01
C LEU A 59 -5.90 -14.01 29.87
N PHE A 60 -7.15 -13.56 29.72
CA PHE A 60 -7.52 -12.66 28.62
C PHE A 60 -7.00 -11.24 28.82
N ALA A 61 -6.98 -10.73 30.06
CA ALA A 61 -6.42 -9.42 30.35
C ALA A 61 -4.90 -9.39 30.11
N SER A 62 -4.18 -10.42 30.56
CA SER A 62 -2.74 -10.50 30.33
C SER A 62 -2.42 -10.75 28.86
N ALA A 63 -3.23 -11.57 28.15
CA ALA A 63 -3.10 -11.74 26.70
C ALA A 63 -3.35 -10.45 25.91
N ALA A 64 -4.33 -9.64 26.29
CA ALA A 64 -4.55 -8.34 25.66
C ALA A 64 -3.37 -7.38 25.89
N ALA A 65 -2.84 -7.33 27.11
CA ALA A 65 -1.65 -6.53 27.42
C ALA A 65 -0.42 -7.02 26.65
N GLY A 66 -0.22 -8.34 26.62
CA GLY A 66 0.82 -8.99 25.83
C GLY A 66 0.70 -8.69 24.34
N ALA A 67 -0.50 -8.79 23.78
CA ALA A 67 -0.77 -8.48 22.38
C ALA A 67 -0.44 -7.03 22.05
N ALA A 68 -0.84 -6.06 22.89
CA ALA A 68 -0.48 -4.66 22.70
C ALA A 68 1.04 -4.46 22.63
N LEU A 69 1.81 -5.11 23.51
CA LEU A 69 3.27 -5.12 23.44
C LEU A 69 3.76 -5.81 22.16
N GLY A 70 3.25 -6.99 21.83
CA GLY A 70 3.62 -7.74 20.63
C GLY A 70 3.45 -6.92 19.36
N PHE A 71 2.34 -6.19 19.26
CA PHE A 71 2.08 -5.23 18.19
C PHE A 71 3.17 -4.15 18.13
N LEU A 72 3.41 -3.42 19.23
CA LEU A 72 4.42 -2.35 19.30
C LEU A 72 5.81 -2.82 18.83
N PHE A 73 6.24 -3.99 19.31
CA PHE A 73 7.54 -4.58 18.97
C PHE A 73 7.60 -5.16 17.54
N SER A 74 6.45 -5.41 16.91
CA SER A 74 6.36 -6.02 15.59
C SER A 74 6.19 -5.03 14.45
N VAL A 75 5.86 -3.76 14.75
CA VAL A 75 5.72 -2.71 13.73
C VAL A 75 6.99 -2.70 12.89
N PRO A 76 6.90 -2.99 11.57
CA PRO A 76 8.06 -3.02 10.70
C PRO A 76 8.71 -1.65 10.72
N ARG A 77 9.95 -1.60 11.20
CA ARG A 77 10.80 -0.42 11.08
C ARG A 77 11.16 -0.31 9.62
N VAL A 78 10.43 0.50 8.88
CA VAL A 78 10.69 0.66 7.45
C VAL A 78 11.93 1.52 7.33
N LEU A 79 13.07 0.81 7.24
CA LEU A 79 14.41 1.24 6.87
C LEU A 79 14.50 2.73 6.50
N SER A 80 14.47 3.59 7.51
CA SER A 80 14.89 4.98 7.39
C SER A 80 16.41 4.99 7.40
N THR A 81 17.01 4.48 6.32
CA THR A 81 18.41 4.79 6.00
C THR A 81 18.39 5.99 5.07
N GLY A 82 18.64 7.17 5.62
CA GLY A 82 18.93 8.35 4.82
C GLY A 82 18.42 9.68 5.38
N GLU A 83 18.70 9.98 6.64
CA GLU A 83 18.76 11.37 7.10
C GLU A 83 20.05 11.54 7.91
N ASP A 84 21.15 11.68 7.18
CA ASP A 84 22.42 12.21 7.70
C ASP A 84 22.71 13.49 6.91
N PRO A 85 22.62 14.68 7.52
CA PRO A 85 22.83 15.94 6.82
C PRO A 85 24.32 16.31 6.87
N THR A 86 25.22 15.47 6.36
CA THR A 86 26.61 15.87 6.07
C THR A 86 27.20 15.09 4.90
N VAL A 87 27.64 15.85 3.90
CA VAL A 87 28.24 15.44 2.61
C VAL A 87 29.46 14.51 2.76
N THR A 88 29.56 13.45 1.96
CA THR A 88 30.76 13.13 1.14
C THR A 88 30.52 12.00 0.13
N ALA A 89 31.22 12.11 -0.99
CA ALA A 89 31.15 11.29 -2.18
C ALA A 89 31.33 9.77 -1.95
N GLY A 90 30.65 8.96 -2.77
CA GLY A 90 30.87 7.52 -2.89
C GLY A 90 29.56 6.74 -2.83
N GLY A 91 29.26 6.04 -3.91
CA GLY A 91 27.94 5.46 -4.16
C GLY A 91 27.43 4.47 -3.10
N LYS A 92 26.12 4.49 -2.90
CA LYS A 92 25.27 3.31 -2.68
C LYS A 92 23.79 3.68 -2.82
N ARG A 93 23.07 2.83 -3.54
CA ARG A 93 21.64 2.86 -3.88
C ARG A 93 20.76 3.18 -2.68
N GLY A 94 20.03 4.30 -2.74
CA GLY A 94 18.91 4.63 -1.86
C GLY A 94 17.65 4.89 -2.70
N SER A 95 16.89 3.83 -2.91
CA SER A 95 15.74 3.71 -3.82
C SER A 95 14.58 4.66 -3.48
N ALA A 96 13.82 5.03 -4.51
CA ALA A 96 12.51 5.70 -4.44
C ALA A 96 11.47 4.98 -3.53
N ASN A 97 11.79 3.77 -3.03
CA ASN A 97 11.13 3.13 -1.88
C ASN A 97 10.98 4.04 -0.66
N ASN A 98 11.81 5.07 -0.48
CA ASN A 98 11.78 5.91 0.73
C ASN A 98 10.55 6.83 0.82
N ARG A 99 9.84 7.12 -0.30
CA ARG A 99 8.74 8.09 -0.32
C ARG A 99 7.33 7.51 -0.13
N LEU A 100 7.10 6.24 -0.49
CA LEU A 100 5.86 5.53 -0.15
C LEU A 100 5.93 4.83 1.21
N MET A 101 7.15 4.62 1.74
CA MET A 101 7.38 4.15 3.11
C MET A 101 7.43 5.30 4.14
N SER A 102 7.48 6.58 3.72
CA SER A 102 7.51 7.74 4.64
C SER A 102 6.18 8.01 5.36
N THR A 103 5.07 7.42 4.88
CA THR A 103 3.71 7.70 5.40
C THR A 103 3.42 7.06 6.76
N ASN A 104 4.29 6.18 7.27
CA ASN A 104 4.15 5.53 8.60
C ASN A 104 5.25 5.91 9.62
N THR A 105 6.06 6.93 9.34
CA THR A 105 7.16 7.35 10.23
C THR A 105 6.68 7.90 11.59
N ASN A 106 5.48 8.46 11.67
CA ASN A 106 4.92 8.97 12.93
C ASN A 106 4.60 7.83 13.91
N MET A 107 3.94 6.77 13.43
CA MET A 107 3.61 5.59 14.25
C MET A 107 4.87 4.80 14.64
N GLU A 108 5.86 4.73 13.74
CA GLU A 108 7.15 4.11 14.03
C GLU A 108 7.91 4.86 15.14
N ARG A 109 8.04 6.18 15.04
CA ARG A 109 8.71 7.01 16.05
C ARG A 109 8.03 6.93 17.41
N ILE A 110 6.69 6.97 17.44
CA ILE A 110 5.94 6.80 18.70
C ILE A 110 6.19 5.40 19.29
N SER A 111 6.19 4.34 18.46
CA SER A 111 6.46 2.98 18.95
C SER A 111 7.89 2.82 19.48
N GLU A 112 8.88 3.42 18.83
CA GLU A 112 10.27 3.39 19.27
C GLU A 112 10.46 4.08 20.62
N TRP A 113 9.91 5.29 20.77
CA TRP A 113 9.98 6.02 22.03
C TRP A 113 9.24 5.29 23.14
N LEU A 114 8.02 4.80 22.86
CA LEU A 114 7.22 4.04 23.81
C LEU A 114 7.91 2.74 24.22
N THR A 115 8.47 1.99 23.27
CA THR A 115 9.19 0.74 23.57
C THR A 115 10.41 1.00 24.45
N THR A 116 11.17 2.06 24.16
CA THR A 116 12.34 2.46 24.96
C THR A 116 11.92 2.86 26.37
N MET A 117 10.84 3.62 26.52
CA MET A 117 10.30 3.99 27.83
C MET A 117 9.81 2.76 28.60
N ILE A 118 9.10 1.82 27.95
CA ILE A 118 8.62 0.58 28.58
C ILE A 118 9.80 -0.27 29.08
N VAL A 119 10.86 -0.44 28.27
CA VAL A 119 12.05 -1.19 28.68
C VAL A 119 12.78 -0.46 29.82
N GLY A 120 12.94 0.86 29.74
CA GLY A 120 13.59 1.67 30.76
C GLY A 120 12.87 1.64 32.11
N VAL A 121 11.55 1.83 32.11
CA VAL A 121 10.72 1.76 33.32
C VAL A 121 10.60 0.32 33.84
N GLY A 122 10.51 -0.66 32.94
CA GLY A 122 10.48 -2.08 33.32
C GLY A 122 11.75 -2.52 34.04
N LEU A 123 12.92 -2.09 33.56
CA LEU A 123 14.20 -2.42 34.18
C LEU A 123 14.36 -1.77 35.57
N SER A 124 13.91 -0.52 35.73
CA SER A 124 14.01 0.18 37.02
C SER A 124 13.06 -0.39 38.08
N GLN A 125 11.92 -0.95 37.68
CA GLN A 125 10.91 -1.52 38.59
C GLN A 125 11.03 -3.04 38.81
N ILE A 126 12.01 -3.71 38.20
CA ILE A 126 12.12 -5.18 38.23
C ILE A 126 12.20 -5.76 39.65
N THR A 127 12.81 -5.02 40.58
CA THR A 127 12.94 -5.42 41.99
C THR A 127 11.61 -5.41 42.74
N SER A 128 10.63 -4.62 42.28
CA SER A 128 9.30 -4.50 42.91
C SER A 128 8.34 -5.62 42.46
N VAL A 129 8.67 -6.34 41.38
CA VAL A 129 7.81 -7.38 40.79
C VAL A 129 7.46 -8.47 41.79
N GLY A 130 8.41 -8.90 42.62
CA GLY A 130 8.17 -9.93 43.64
C GLY A 130 7.08 -9.54 44.63
N GLY A 131 7.07 -8.28 45.09
CA GLY A 131 6.05 -7.76 46.01
C GLY A 131 4.66 -7.67 45.36
N TYR A 132 4.60 -7.29 44.08
CA TYR A 132 3.34 -7.28 43.33
C TYR A 132 2.78 -8.70 43.11
N ILE A 133 3.64 -9.67 42.80
CA ILE A 133 3.21 -11.08 42.67
C ILE A 133 2.66 -11.58 44.00
N GLN A 134 3.35 -11.33 45.12
CA GLN A 134 2.87 -11.75 46.46
C GLN A 134 1.54 -11.09 46.84
N SER A 135 1.38 -9.80 46.52
CA SER A 135 0.11 -9.08 46.76
C SER A 135 -1.02 -9.66 45.91
N PHE A 136 -0.72 -9.99 44.65
CA PHE A 136 -1.66 -10.59 43.72
C PHE A 136 -2.08 -12.01 44.14
N THR A 137 -1.14 -12.86 44.55
CA THR A 137 -1.47 -14.20 45.07
C THR A 137 -2.29 -14.12 46.34
N GLY A 138 -1.98 -13.18 47.24
CA GLY A 138 -2.78 -12.90 48.44
C GLY A 138 -4.22 -12.49 48.09
N PHE A 139 -4.40 -11.60 47.11
CA PHE A 139 -5.73 -11.23 46.61
C PHE A 139 -6.51 -12.44 46.08
N LEU A 140 -5.88 -13.29 45.28
CA LEU A 140 -6.52 -14.49 44.73
C LEU A 140 -6.88 -15.50 45.80
N GLN A 141 -6.01 -15.67 46.81
CA GLN A 141 -6.25 -16.59 47.92
C GLN A 141 -7.52 -16.23 48.69
N VAL A 142 -7.74 -14.94 48.96
CA VAL A 142 -8.94 -14.44 49.63
C VAL A 142 -10.20 -14.63 48.77
N ARG A 143 -10.11 -14.50 47.45
CA ARG A 143 -11.28 -14.48 46.54
C ARG A 143 -11.67 -15.85 45.96
N SER A 144 -10.71 -16.76 45.82
CA SER A 144 -10.88 -17.98 45.00
C SER A 144 -10.23 -19.24 45.58
N GLY A 145 -9.48 -19.11 46.68
CA GLY A 145 -8.81 -20.23 47.35
C GLY A 145 -7.39 -20.49 46.84
N ALA A 146 -6.74 -21.48 47.48
CA ALA A 146 -5.30 -21.71 47.34
C ALA A 146 -4.86 -22.16 45.94
N THR A 147 -5.70 -22.91 45.22
CA THR A 147 -5.34 -23.46 43.90
C THR A 147 -5.16 -22.36 42.86
N LEU A 148 -6.12 -21.43 42.75
CA LEU A 148 -5.97 -20.31 41.81
C LEU A 148 -4.91 -19.31 42.29
N ALA A 149 -4.73 -19.14 43.60
CA ALA A 149 -3.64 -18.31 44.13
C ALA A 149 -2.26 -18.81 43.69
N ALA A 150 -2.05 -20.13 43.67
CA ALA A 150 -0.82 -20.75 43.19
C ALA A 150 -0.68 -20.68 41.66
N ALA A 151 -1.77 -20.91 40.92
CA ALA A 151 -1.75 -20.95 39.46
C ALA A 151 -1.81 -19.56 38.80
N GLY A 152 -2.35 -18.55 39.47
CA GLY A 152 -2.65 -17.22 38.94
C GLY A 152 -1.47 -16.51 38.31
N PRO A 153 -0.30 -16.42 38.97
CA PRO A 153 0.91 -15.85 38.36
C PRO A 153 1.34 -16.56 37.08
N PHE A 154 1.22 -17.89 37.01
CA PHE A 154 1.54 -18.66 35.81
C PHE A 154 0.55 -18.37 34.68
N ILE A 155 -0.75 -18.31 34.98
CA ILE A 155 -1.79 -17.97 34.01
C ILE A 155 -1.55 -16.55 33.44
N LEU A 156 -1.17 -15.60 34.31
CA LEU A 156 -0.82 -14.24 33.91
C LEU A 156 0.33 -14.25 32.91
N VAL A 157 1.44 -14.91 33.24
CA VAL A 157 2.63 -14.99 32.38
C VAL A 157 2.31 -15.69 31.06
N VAL A 158 1.59 -16.82 31.10
CA VAL A 158 1.20 -17.55 29.89
C VAL A 158 0.35 -16.67 28.98
N GLY A 159 -0.68 -16.00 29.51
CA GLY A 159 -1.51 -15.11 28.70
C GLY A 159 -0.68 -13.98 28.09
N LEU A 160 0.17 -13.31 28.88
CA LEU A 160 1.02 -12.23 28.41
C LEU A 160 1.97 -12.68 27.29
N VAL A 161 2.65 -13.81 27.45
CA VAL A 161 3.55 -14.35 26.42
C VAL A 161 2.78 -14.80 25.19
N SER A 162 1.66 -15.50 25.34
CA SER A 162 0.84 -15.96 24.22
C SER A 162 0.28 -14.80 23.40
N GLY A 163 -0.26 -13.77 24.07
CA GLY A 163 -0.74 -12.56 23.40
C GLY A 163 0.38 -11.83 22.66
N PHE A 164 1.54 -11.67 23.31
CA PHE A 164 2.72 -11.06 22.70
C PHE A 164 3.14 -11.81 21.44
N VAL A 165 3.40 -13.12 21.54
CA VAL A 165 3.86 -13.93 20.41
C VAL A 165 2.83 -13.95 19.28
N PHE A 166 1.54 -14.08 19.61
CA PHE A 166 0.48 -14.10 18.62
C PHE A 166 0.46 -12.80 17.80
N LEU A 167 0.31 -11.64 18.45
CA LEU A 167 0.17 -10.39 17.70
C LEU A 167 1.49 -9.94 17.09
N TYR A 168 2.63 -10.31 17.69
CA TYR A 168 3.96 -10.08 17.12
C TYR A 168 4.14 -10.83 15.80
N LEU A 169 3.90 -12.15 15.80
CA LEU A 169 4.03 -12.98 14.61
C LEU A 169 2.96 -12.65 13.58
N TYR A 170 1.71 -12.42 14.00
CA TYR A 170 0.63 -12.06 13.09
C TYR A 170 0.96 -10.78 12.33
N THR A 171 1.35 -9.72 13.04
CA THR A 171 1.71 -8.45 12.42
C THR A 171 2.93 -8.63 11.52
N ARG A 172 3.97 -9.33 11.98
CA ARG A 172 5.21 -9.50 11.21
C ARG A 172 5.01 -10.36 9.95
N LEU A 173 4.23 -11.44 10.01
CA LEU A 173 3.99 -12.31 8.86
C LEU A 173 3.00 -11.69 7.86
N TYR A 174 1.90 -11.10 8.36
CA TYR A 174 0.85 -10.57 7.51
C TYR A 174 1.26 -9.25 6.85
N LEU A 175 1.86 -8.33 7.63
CA LEU A 175 2.23 -7.01 7.13
C LEU A 175 3.44 -7.09 6.19
N SER A 176 4.45 -7.91 6.50
CA SER A 176 5.59 -8.13 5.59
C SER A 176 5.18 -8.85 4.30
N SER A 177 4.26 -9.82 4.35
CA SER A 177 3.77 -10.47 3.12
C SER A 177 2.94 -9.52 2.25
N LEU A 178 2.12 -8.66 2.86
CA LEU A 178 1.35 -7.65 2.14
C LEU A 178 2.26 -6.61 1.46
N PHE A 179 3.32 -6.17 2.15
CA PHE A 179 4.30 -5.25 1.57
C PHE A 179 5.08 -5.89 0.42
N LEU A 180 5.52 -7.15 0.57
CA LEU A 180 6.20 -7.88 -0.50
C LEU A 180 5.31 -8.12 -1.72
N HIS A 181 4.01 -8.36 -1.52
CA HIS A 181 3.07 -8.54 -2.64
C HIS A 181 2.89 -7.25 -3.44
N VAL A 182 2.75 -6.11 -2.74
CA VAL A 182 2.66 -4.78 -3.35
C VAL A 182 3.98 -4.39 -4.02
N GLU A 183 5.12 -4.72 -3.41
CA GLU A 183 6.44 -4.50 -3.99
C GLU A 183 6.70 -5.39 -5.20
N GLN A 184 6.30 -6.66 -5.21
CA GLN A 184 6.42 -7.56 -6.37
C GLN A 184 5.53 -7.13 -7.55
N LEU A 185 4.36 -6.53 -7.27
CA LEU A 185 3.50 -5.98 -8.30
C LEU A 185 4.14 -4.76 -9.00
N MET A 186 4.88 -3.94 -8.24
CA MET A 186 5.58 -2.76 -8.78
C MET A 186 6.97 -3.07 -9.35
N SER A 187 7.70 -4.04 -8.79
CA SER A 187 9.13 -4.25 -9.06
C SER A 187 9.46 -5.14 -10.25
N ARG A 188 8.53 -5.97 -10.76
CA ARG A 188 8.88 -6.95 -11.81
C ARG A 188 9.28 -6.34 -13.15
N VAL A 189 8.90 -5.10 -13.43
CA VAL A 189 9.18 -4.43 -14.72
C VAL A 189 9.67 -2.99 -14.53
N GLY A 190 9.05 -2.20 -13.64
CA GLY A 190 9.34 -0.76 -13.50
C GLY A 190 10.76 -0.38 -13.08
N LEU A 191 11.47 -1.30 -12.41
CA LEU A 191 12.84 -1.11 -11.89
C LEU A 191 13.94 -1.69 -12.78
N GLN A 192 13.59 -2.35 -13.89
CA GLN A 192 14.62 -2.85 -14.81
C GLN A 192 15.25 -1.67 -15.57
N ASP A 193 16.58 -1.73 -15.70
CA ASP A 193 17.36 -0.75 -16.45
C ASP A 193 17.11 -0.91 -17.95
N LEU A 194 16.99 0.21 -18.65
CA LEU A 194 16.78 0.23 -20.10
C LEU A 194 18.08 -0.15 -20.83
N PRO A 195 18.11 -1.15 -21.73
CA PRO A 195 19.34 -1.49 -22.44
C PRO A 195 19.64 -0.62 -23.68
N LYS A 196 18.66 0.12 -24.24
CA LYS A 196 18.82 0.83 -25.53
C LYS A 196 18.47 2.33 -25.56
N ALA A 197 17.59 2.85 -24.69
CA ALA A 197 17.16 4.27 -24.73
C ALA A 197 17.71 5.15 -23.58
N ILE A 198 18.85 4.76 -23.00
CA ILE A 198 19.44 5.40 -21.79
C ILE A 198 19.73 6.89 -22.03
N ASP A 199 20.31 7.23 -23.18
CA ASP A 199 20.82 8.59 -23.42
C ASP A 199 19.69 9.59 -23.69
N GLN A 200 18.68 9.20 -24.49
CA GLN A 200 17.58 10.10 -24.84
C GLN A 200 16.77 10.52 -23.61
N ILE A 201 16.44 9.56 -22.73
CA ILE A 201 15.64 9.85 -21.52
C ILE A 201 16.37 10.80 -20.58
N ARG A 202 17.68 10.65 -20.41
CA ARG A 202 18.47 11.56 -19.58
C ARG A 202 18.51 12.96 -20.15
N VAL A 203 18.71 13.10 -21.47
CA VAL A 203 18.74 14.38 -22.16
C VAL A 203 17.41 15.10 -22.03
N ILE A 204 16.30 14.39 -22.30
CA ILE A 204 14.95 14.95 -22.18
C ILE A 204 14.66 15.36 -20.73
N ALA A 205 15.01 14.50 -19.76
CA ALA A 205 14.84 14.84 -18.34
C ALA A 205 15.63 16.09 -17.96
N LYS A 206 16.83 16.28 -18.52
CA LYS A 206 17.63 17.49 -18.29
C LYS A 206 16.97 18.73 -18.89
N GLU A 207 16.49 18.65 -20.13
CA GLU A 207 15.78 19.75 -20.80
C GLU A 207 14.53 20.18 -20.01
N LEU A 208 13.71 19.21 -19.57
CA LEU A 208 12.52 19.46 -18.77
C LEU A 208 12.87 20.02 -17.37
N ALA A 209 13.96 19.54 -16.76
CA ALA A 209 14.42 20.03 -15.45
C ALA A 209 14.83 21.49 -15.47
N GLU A 210 15.41 21.96 -16.57
CA GLU A 210 15.84 23.36 -16.76
C GLU A 210 14.64 24.31 -16.93
N ARG A 211 13.53 23.83 -17.50
CA ARG A 211 12.30 24.61 -17.69
C ARG A 211 11.47 24.75 -16.41
N ASP A 212 11.19 23.63 -15.75
CA ASP A 212 10.18 23.57 -14.67
C ASP A 212 10.78 23.49 -13.27
N ASN A 213 12.11 23.50 -13.13
CA ASN A 213 12.84 23.33 -11.87
C ASN A 213 12.40 22.07 -11.07
N ALA A 214 11.90 21.03 -11.76
CA ALA A 214 11.33 19.85 -11.15
C ALA A 214 12.43 18.94 -10.55
N SER A 215 12.41 18.73 -9.22
CA SER A 215 13.42 17.94 -8.51
C SER A 215 13.53 16.50 -9.03
N MET A 216 12.42 15.91 -9.47
CA MET A 216 12.40 14.55 -10.03
C MET A 216 13.10 14.48 -11.39
N MET A 217 12.94 15.50 -12.25
CA MET A 217 13.61 15.54 -13.54
C MET A 217 15.12 15.74 -13.40
N LYS A 218 15.55 16.58 -12.44
CA LYS A 218 16.98 16.70 -12.08
C LYS A 218 17.57 15.38 -11.62
N TYR A 219 16.82 14.62 -10.82
CA TYR A 219 17.25 13.30 -10.37
C TYR A 219 17.38 12.33 -11.55
N ILE A 220 16.36 12.21 -12.40
CA ILE A 220 16.39 11.31 -13.58
C ILE A 220 17.51 11.71 -14.55
N ALA A 221 17.77 13.01 -14.71
CA ALA A 221 18.88 13.52 -15.51
C ALA A 221 20.27 13.16 -14.92
N SER A 222 20.35 12.87 -13.62
CA SER A 222 21.60 12.57 -12.91
C SER A 222 21.90 11.07 -12.76
N VAL A 223 20.94 10.18 -13.03
CA VAL A 223 21.16 8.74 -12.88
C VAL A 223 21.86 8.14 -14.09
N ASP A 224 22.80 7.21 -13.83
CA ASP A 224 23.57 6.54 -14.87
C ASP A 224 22.72 5.62 -15.76
N GLN A 225 21.67 5.00 -15.22
CA GLN A 225 20.74 4.16 -15.98
C GLN A 225 19.30 4.44 -15.52
N PRO A 226 18.47 5.09 -16.36
CA PRO A 226 17.05 5.25 -16.08
C PRO A 226 16.32 3.89 -16.14
N SER A 227 15.42 3.66 -15.20
CA SER A 227 14.51 2.52 -15.22
C SER A 227 13.28 2.82 -16.07
N PHE A 228 12.46 1.81 -16.37
CA PHE A 228 11.18 2.01 -17.04
C PHE A 228 10.26 3.01 -16.31
N ASP A 229 10.24 3.03 -14.98
CA ASP A 229 9.46 4.02 -14.22
C ASP A 229 9.95 5.46 -14.41
N HIS A 230 11.27 5.66 -14.45
CA HIS A 230 11.86 6.96 -14.80
C HIS A 230 11.44 7.37 -16.21
N THR A 231 11.50 6.44 -17.15
CA THR A 231 11.05 6.66 -18.53
C THR A 231 9.58 7.04 -18.58
N MET A 232 8.68 6.31 -17.92
CA MET A 232 7.25 6.64 -17.89
C MET A 232 6.98 8.02 -17.26
N TYR A 233 7.78 8.42 -16.27
CA TYR A 233 7.69 9.74 -15.67
C TYR A 233 8.06 10.85 -16.67
N VAL A 234 9.15 10.66 -17.42
CA VAL A 234 9.60 11.59 -18.46
C VAL A 234 8.60 11.68 -19.61
N LEU A 235 8.14 10.54 -20.13
CA LEU A 235 7.17 10.49 -21.23
C LEU A 235 5.84 11.16 -20.84
N ASN A 236 5.35 10.94 -19.62
CA ASN A 236 4.13 11.59 -19.15
C ASN A 236 4.29 13.11 -19.02
N ALA A 237 5.47 13.60 -18.65
CA ALA A 237 5.73 15.04 -18.61
C ALA A 237 5.81 15.65 -20.02
N LEU A 238 6.42 14.93 -20.97
CA LEU A 238 6.47 15.34 -22.36
C LEU A 238 5.08 15.56 -22.97
N LEU A 239 4.04 14.83 -22.54
CA LEU A 239 2.67 15.05 -23.05
C LEU A 239 2.14 16.47 -22.79
N TYR A 240 2.71 17.22 -21.84
CA TYR A 240 2.31 18.60 -21.56
C TYR A 240 3.14 19.64 -22.32
N GLU A 241 4.19 19.22 -23.04
CA GLU A 241 4.98 20.09 -23.90
C GLU A 241 4.32 20.26 -25.26
N ASP A 242 4.59 21.40 -25.93
CA ASP A 242 4.11 21.62 -27.29
C ASP A 242 4.64 20.53 -28.23
N ARG A 243 3.71 19.85 -28.91
CA ARG A 243 3.96 18.66 -29.75
C ARG A 243 4.77 17.55 -29.07
N GLY A 244 4.80 17.50 -27.74
CA GLY A 244 5.59 16.52 -27.02
C GLY A 244 5.13 15.08 -27.21
N TYR A 245 3.86 14.86 -27.61
CA TYR A 245 3.34 13.55 -28.02
C TYR A 245 4.16 12.91 -29.15
N GLU A 246 4.84 13.68 -30.00
CA GLU A 246 5.65 13.12 -31.11
C GLU A 246 6.87 12.37 -30.57
N LYS A 247 7.61 13.00 -29.64
CA LYS A 247 8.72 12.34 -28.93
C LYS A 247 8.23 11.16 -28.10
N VAL A 248 7.04 11.25 -27.51
CA VAL A 248 6.44 10.13 -26.75
C VAL A 248 6.16 8.93 -27.66
N LEU A 249 5.65 9.16 -28.87
CA LEU A 249 5.41 8.08 -29.84
C LEU A 249 6.72 7.49 -30.35
N GLU A 250 7.72 8.32 -30.69
CA GLU A 250 9.04 7.88 -31.12
C GLU A 250 9.70 6.95 -30.09
N ILE A 251 9.81 7.41 -28.84
CA ILE A 251 10.38 6.61 -27.75
C ILE A 251 9.47 5.41 -27.45
N GLY A 252 8.15 5.61 -27.48
CA GLY A 252 7.18 4.56 -27.24
C GLY A 252 7.34 3.37 -28.17
N ASP A 253 7.62 3.63 -29.45
CA ASP A 253 7.88 2.61 -30.47
C ASP A 253 9.21 1.87 -30.21
N GLU A 254 10.27 2.57 -29.79
CA GLU A 254 11.54 1.94 -29.37
C GLU A 254 11.36 0.99 -28.17
N LEU A 255 10.35 1.24 -27.34
CA LEU A 255 10.05 0.45 -26.14
C LEU A 255 9.11 -0.74 -26.42
N GLU A 256 8.55 -0.88 -27.63
CA GLU A 256 7.53 -1.91 -27.91
C GLU A 256 8.06 -3.35 -27.75
N ASP A 257 9.35 -3.58 -28.01
CA ASP A 257 10.01 -4.89 -27.84
C ASP A 257 10.61 -5.09 -26.43
N THR A 258 10.28 -4.21 -25.49
CA THR A 258 10.83 -4.24 -24.13
C THR A 258 9.76 -4.60 -23.10
N ALA A 259 10.21 -4.82 -21.85
CA ALA A 259 9.31 -5.09 -20.75
C ALA A 259 8.32 -3.93 -20.47
N ALA A 260 8.54 -2.72 -20.99
CA ALA A 260 7.61 -1.59 -20.89
C ALA A 260 6.17 -1.96 -21.30
N THR A 261 6.01 -2.86 -22.28
CA THR A 261 4.69 -3.28 -22.77
C THR A 261 3.87 -4.11 -21.77
N GLU A 262 4.50 -4.60 -20.70
CA GLU A 262 3.82 -5.26 -19.58
C GLU A 262 3.27 -4.23 -18.55
N MET A 263 3.60 -2.94 -18.71
CA MET A 263 3.13 -1.87 -17.82
C MET A 263 1.83 -1.25 -18.35
N ALA A 264 0.76 -1.29 -17.55
CA ALA A 264 -0.48 -0.58 -17.89
C ALA A 264 -0.27 0.93 -18.11
N ARG A 265 0.67 1.53 -17.35
CA ARG A 265 1.02 2.95 -17.46
C ARG A 265 1.64 3.32 -18.81
N TYR A 266 2.47 2.45 -19.39
CA TYR A 266 3.01 2.64 -20.74
C TYR A 266 1.87 2.78 -21.74
N TRP A 267 0.90 1.86 -21.71
CA TRP A 267 -0.24 1.91 -22.61
C TRP A 267 -1.18 3.09 -22.36
N LEU A 268 -1.31 3.59 -21.13
CA LEU A 268 -2.04 4.84 -20.86
C LEU A 268 -1.36 6.03 -21.55
N ILE A 269 -0.04 6.16 -21.41
CA ILE A 269 0.75 7.23 -22.04
C ILE A 269 0.65 7.14 -23.57
N MET A 270 0.76 5.93 -24.13
CA MET A 270 0.58 5.72 -25.57
C MET A 270 -0.84 6.03 -26.04
N ALA A 271 -1.86 5.79 -25.23
CA ALA A 271 -3.23 6.17 -25.55
C ALA A 271 -3.38 7.70 -25.61
N ALA A 272 -2.87 8.41 -24.60
CA ALA A 272 -2.86 9.86 -24.55
C ALA A 272 -2.09 10.48 -25.73
N ALA A 273 -0.88 10.00 -26.03
CA ALA A 273 -0.06 10.49 -27.14
C ALA A 273 -0.77 10.33 -28.50
N ASN A 274 -1.38 9.16 -28.75
CA ASN A 274 -2.14 8.92 -29.97
C ASN A 274 -3.46 9.74 -30.02
N GLY A 275 -4.03 10.06 -28.85
CA GLY A 275 -5.17 10.96 -28.72
C GLY A 275 -4.82 12.39 -29.12
N GLN A 276 -3.72 12.93 -28.60
CA GLN A 276 -3.19 14.23 -29.01
C GLN A 276 -2.85 14.27 -30.51
N ARG A 277 -2.20 13.21 -31.02
CA ARG A 277 -1.92 13.07 -32.47
C ARG A 277 -3.21 13.09 -33.30
N HIS A 278 -4.24 12.34 -32.89
CA HIS A 278 -5.53 12.34 -33.60
C HIS A 278 -6.17 13.73 -33.64
N HIS A 279 -6.13 14.46 -32.52
CA HIS A 279 -6.66 15.81 -32.42
C HIS A 279 -5.87 16.81 -33.29
N ASN A 280 -4.54 16.71 -33.28
CA ASN A 280 -3.67 17.56 -34.08
C ASN A 280 -3.83 17.31 -35.59
N LEU A 281 -3.95 16.05 -36.02
CA LEU A 281 -4.22 15.73 -37.43
C LEU A 281 -5.55 16.34 -37.92
N ALA A 282 -6.55 16.44 -37.04
CA ALA A 282 -7.81 17.10 -37.38
C ALA A 282 -7.64 18.61 -37.57
N SER A 283 -6.80 19.27 -36.77
CA SER A 283 -6.55 20.72 -36.91
C SER A 283 -5.69 21.07 -38.13
N LEU A 284 -4.82 20.16 -38.55
CA LEU A 284 -3.97 20.32 -39.74
C LEU A 284 -4.67 19.93 -41.05
N GLY A 285 -5.91 19.42 -41.01
CA GLY A 285 -6.63 18.98 -42.20
C GLY A 285 -6.01 17.75 -42.88
N ALA A 286 -5.39 16.87 -42.09
CA ALA A 286 -4.79 15.63 -42.58
C ALA A 286 -5.84 14.67 -43.17
N SER A 287 -5.37 13.66 -43.91
CA SER A 287 -6.26 12.70 -44.57
C SER A 287 -7.08 11.88 -43.57
N ASP A 288 -8.24 11.40 -44.02
CA ASP A 288 -9.08 10.51 -43.21
C ASP A 288 -8.36 9.20 -42.85
N GLU A 289 -7.41 8.76 -43.69
CA GLU A 289 -6.59 7.57 -43.45
C GLU A 289 -5.64 7.78 -42.27
N GLU A 290 -4.87 8.88 -42.25
CA GLU A 290 -3.94 9.20 -41.15
C GLU A 290 -4.67 9.36 -39.82
N ARG A 291 -5.85 10.00 -39.85
CA ARG A 291 -6.71 10.14 -38.67
C ARG A 291 -7.23 8.79 -38.20
N ALA A 292 -7.64 7.93 -39.12
CA ALA A 292 -8.10 6.58 -38.78
C ALA A 292 -6.99 5.74 -38.15
N GLU A 293 -5.73 5.89 -38.58
CA GLU A 293 -4.58 5.23 -37.97
C GLU A 293 -4.34 5.69 -36.53
N ALA A 294 -4.29 7.00 -36.28
CA ALA A 294 -4.13 7.55 -34.93
C ALA A 294 -5.27 7.10 -34.00
N ARG A 295 -6.52 7.08 -34.50
CA ARG A 295 -7.67 6.54 -33.78
C ARG A 295 -7.47 5.08 -33.40
N LYS A 296 -7.07 4.23 -34.35
CA LYS A 296 -6.83 2.79 -34.09
C LYS A 296 -5.75 2.58 -33.04
N ALA A 297 -4.66 3.36 -33.10
CA ALA A 297 -3.57 3.27 -32.14
C ALA A 297 -4.00 3.67 -30.71
N ALA A 298 -4.76 4.77 -30.57
CA ALA A 298 -5.29 5.20 -29.27
C ALA A 298 -6.24 4.15 -28.66
N LEU A 299 -7.11 3.54 -29.46
CA LEU A 299 -8.02 2.47 -29.02
C LEU A 299 -7.27 1.19 -28.64
N ARG A 300 -6.25 0.80 -29.43
CA ARG A 300 -5.37 -0.34 -29.13
C ARG A 300 -4.69 -0.16 -27.78
N ALA A 301 -4.10 1.01 -27.55
CA ALA A 301 -3.40 1.34 -26.32
C ALA A 301 -4.36 1.37 -25.13
N SER A 302 -5.52 2.03 -25.27
CA SER A 302 -6.57 2.06 -24.24
C SER A 302 -7.01 0.65 -23.82
N ARG A 303 -7.19 -0.25 -24.80
CA ARG A 303 -7.57 -1.65 -24.54
C ARG A 303 -6.48 -2.41 -23.78
N LYS A 304 -5.21 -2.26 -24.17
CA LYS A 304 -4.08 -2.91 -23.49
C LYS A 304 -3.90 -2.38 -22.06
N ALA A 305 -4.04 -1.07 -21.83
CA ALA A 305 -3.98 -0.49 -20.50
C ALA A 305 -5.02 -1.12 -19.56
N VAL A 306 -6.27 -1.23 -20.01
CA VAL A 306 -7.37 -1.84 -19.23
C VAL A 306 -7.20 -3.34 -19.05
N LEU A 307 -6.65 -4.04 -20.05
CA LEU A 307 -6.39 -5.48 -19.97
C LEU A 307 -5.36 -5.80 -18.88
N LEU A 308 -4.31 -4.99 -18.78
CA LEU A 308 -3.26 -5.14 -17.76
C LEU A 308 -3.74 -4.67 -16.38
N ASP A 309 -4.47 -3.55 -16.33
CA ASP A 309 -5.04 -3.03 -15.09
C ASP A 309 -6.40 -2.36 -15.33
N ASN A 310 -7.46 -3.01 -14.84
CA ASN A 310 -8.83 -2.55 -15.00
C ASN A 310 -9.12 -1.19 -14.33
N THR A 311 -8.29 -0.73 -13.39
CA THR A 311 -8.46 0.57 -12.73
C THR A 311 -8.28 1.74 -13.71
N TYR A 312 -7.57 1.53 -14.81
CA TYR A 312 -7.33 2.54 -15.85
C TYR A 312 -8.59 2.92 -16.64
N LYS A 313 -9.69 2.15 -16.57
CA LYS A 313 -10.97 2.55 -17.17
C LYS A 313 -11.42 3.94 -16.72
N ARG A 314 -11.28 4.22 -15.42
CA ARG A 314 -11.63 5.53 -14.84
C ARG A 314 -10.70 6.62 -15.37
N ARG A 315 -9.39 6.35 -15.40
CA ARG A 315 -8.39 7.32 -15.85
C ARG A 315 -8.56 7.69 -17.33
N LEU A 316 -8.75 6.70 -18.20
CA LEU A 316 -9.04 6.92 -19.62
C LEU A 316 -10.31 7.75 -19.81
N LYS A 317 -11.35 7.49 -19.02
CA LYS A 317 -12.58 8.29 -19.04
C LYS A 317 -12.33 9.74 -18.64
N GLU A 318 -11.51 9.99 -17.62
CA GLU A 318 -11.12 11.34 -17.22
C GLU A 318 -10.41 12.08 -18.36
N LEU A 319 -9.46 11.43 -19.04
CA LEU A 319 -8.75 11.99 -20.19
C LEU A 319 -9.65 12.30 -21.40
N SER A 320 -10.81 11.64 -21.50
CA SER A 320 -11.79 11.92 -22.57
C SER A 320 -12.67 13.13 -22.30
N ASN A 321 -12.61 13.73 -21.11
CA ASN A 321 -13.44 14.87 -20.77
C ASN A 321 -12.85 16.15 -21.40
N PRO A 322 -13.54 16.80 -22.37
CA PRO A 322 -13.00 17.99 -23.04
C PRO A 322 -12.82 19.20 -22.10
N LYS A 323 -13.46 19.18 -20.93
CA LYS A 323 -13.36 20.24 -19.92
C LYS A 323 -12.28 19.97 -18.87
N ALA A 324 -11.65 18.81 -18.89
CA ALA A 324 -10.55 18.51 -17.97
C ALA A 324 -9.30 19.29 -18.40
N SER A 325 -8.42 19.57 -17.43
CA SER A 325 -7.09 20.11 -17.71
C SER A 325 -6.22 19.12 -18.51
N ASP A 326 -6.51 17.84 -18.34
CA ASP A 326 -5.85 16.71 -18.98
C ASP A 326 -6.89 16.02 -19.85
N ASN A 327 -6.93 16.39 -21.14
CA ASN A 327 -8.01 16.07 -22.07
C ASN A 327 -7.49 15.38 -23.35
N ASP A 328 -6.37 14.65 -23.23
CA ASP A 328 -5.66 14.03 -24.35
C ASP A 328 -6.54 13.11 -25.23
N LEU A 329 -7.64 12.58 -24.68
CA LEU A 329 -8.58 11.70 -25.37
C LEU A 329 -9.93 12.38 -25.66
N GLN A 330 -10.00 13.71 -25.66
CA GLN A 330 -11.25 14.47 -25.81
C GLN A 330 -12.08 14.09 -27.05
N ASP A 331 -11.41 13.72 -28.15
CA ASP A 331 -12.07 13.32 -29.40
C ASP A 331 -12.82 11.98 -29.26
N PHE A 332 -12.49 11.18 -28.25
CA PHE A 332 -13.01 9.81 -28.06
C PHE A 332 -14.23 9.75 -27.13
N VAL A 333 -14.68 10.89 -26.59
CA VAL A 333 -15.80 10.96 -25.63
C VAL A 333 -17.11 10.34 -26.15
N LYS A 334 -17.32 10.34 -27.47
CA LYS A 334 -18.48 9.72 -28.15
C LYS A 334 -18.09 8.51 -29.00
N ASP A 335 -16.84 8.06 -28.93
CA ASP A 335 -16.38 6.95 -29.74
C ASP A 335 -16.97 5.62 -29.21
N PRO A 336 -17.70 4.86 -30.05
CA PRO A 336 -18.42 3.67 -29.58
C PRO A 336 -17.49 2.53 -29.16
N GLU A 337 -16.28 2.44 -29.71
CA GLU A 337 -15.31 1.43 -29.29
C GLU A 337 -14.62 1.84 -27.99
N PHE A 338 -14.30 3.13 -27.84
CA PHE A 338 -13.72 3.66 -26.61
C PHE A 338 -14.68 3.48 -25.42
N MET A 339 -15.97 3.78 -25.61
CA MET A 339 -16.99 3.62 -24.58
C MET A 339 -17.09 2.18 -24.07
N LYS A 340 -17.00 1.20 -24.98
CA LYS A 340 -16.93 -0.23 -24.60
C LYS A 340 -15.70 -0.56 -23.76
N ILE A 341 -14.54 0.05 -24.06
CA ILE A 341 -13.30 -0.18 -23.29
C ILE A 341 -13.44 0.35 -21.86
N VAL A 342 -13.98 1.58 -21.70
CA VAL A 342 -14.17 2.20 -20.37
C VAL A 342 -15.41 1.70 -19.62
N GLY A 343 -16.21 0.82 -20.23
CA GLY A 343 -17.34 0.13 -19.60
C GLY A 343 -18.66 0.92 -19.59
N GLN A 344 -18.99 1.57 -20.70
CA GLN A 344 -20.27 2.26 -20.93
C GLN A 344 -21.03 1.69 -22.11
#